data_AF-X1R4P7-F1
#
_entry.id   AF-X1R4P7-F1
#
_cell.length_a   1.000
_cell.length_b   1.000
_cell.length_c   1.000
_cell.angle_alpha   90.00
_cell.angle_beta   90.00
_cell.angle_gamma   90.00
#
_symmetry.space_group_name_H-M   'P 1'
#
loop_
_entity.id
_entity.type
_entity.pdbx_description
1 polymer ?
#
loop_
_entity_poly.entity_id
_entity_poly.type
_entity_poly.pdbx_seq_one_letter_code
_entity_poly.pdbx_strand_id
1 'polypeptide(L)'
;EPRWAIAYKFPAIQSTTALEEIKISVGRTGTLNPYAVLKPVSVGGVTIKHAALHNEDDIRRKDIREGDTVIIQRAGEVIPEVVAPIKSKRTGQEKEFSLLDKIFDSQKQRPACPVCGAEVVKPEGEVMYYCSNAACPAQVQERLEHFASRGAMNIRGIGESQSAMLLSEGLVKDAADLYYLKQKKEQLLKLERMAEKSVTNILNAIEKSKETPLARLIFALGIRHTGAEMAEILAKEFHSIDKVANASREELLSIPTVGPKITDSIITFFRQKENRDIIERLRK
;
A
#
# COMPACT_ATOMS: atom_id res chain seq x y z
N GLU A 1 14.73 7.95 -14.93
CA GLU A 1 16.21 7.82 -14.86
C GLU A 1 16.81 8.24 -16.21
N PRO A 2 17.94 8.94 -16.26
CA PRO A 2 18.56 9.35 -17.52
C PRO A 2 19.00 8.12 -18.33
N ARG A 3 18.71 8.09 -19.64
CA ARG A 3 19.13 6.99 -20.52
C ARG A 3 20.65 6.95 -20.79
N TRP A 4 21.39 7.99 -20.40
CA TRP A 4 22.80 8.19 -20.73
C TRP A 4 23.76 7.90 -19.57
N ALA A 5 23.27 7.54 -18.38
CA ALA A 5 24.09 7.21 -17.22
C ALA A 5 23.48 6.06 -16.43
N ILE A 6 24.33 5.26 -15.81
CA ILE A 6 23.94 4.16 -14.92
C ILE A 6 24.75 4.25 -13.62
N ALA A 7 24.10 3.98 -12.49
CA ALA A 7 24.79 3.85 -11.21
C ALA A 7 25.29 2.41 -11.06
N TYR A 8 26.60 2.19 -11.14
CA TYR A 8 27.20 0.89 -10.86
C TYR A 8 27.37 0.72 -9.35
N LYS A 9 26.45 -0.02 -8.72
CA LYS A 9 26.40 -0.18 -7.26
C LYS A 9 27.40 -1.22 -6.77
N PHE A 10 27.98 -0.99 -5.59
CA PHE A 10 28.77 -2.00 -4.89
C PHE A 10 27.90 -3.21 -4.50
N PRO A 11 28.51 -4.39 -4.25
CA PRO A 11 27.78 -5.54 -3.71
C PRO A 11 27.05 -5.16 -2.42
N ALA A 12 25.81 -5.62 -2.29
CA ALA A 12 25.00 -5.33 -1.12
C ALA A 12 25.62 -5.96 0.14
N ILE A 13 25.62 -5.22 1.25
CA ILE A 13 26.01 -5.77 2.56
C ILE A 13 24.98 -6.82 2.95
N GLN A 14 25.45 -8.04 3.21
CA GLN A 14 24.64 -9.16 3.64
C GLN A 14 24.88 -9.49 5.11
N SER A 15 23.87 -10.04 5.76
CA SER A 15 24.00 -10.64 7.09
C SER A 15 23.08 -11.82 7.22
N THR A 16 23.31 -12.66 8.22
CA THR A 16 22.49 -13.84 8.48
C THR A 16 21.69 -13.65 9.76
N THR A 17 20.42 -14.02 9.76
CA THR A 17 19.58 -14.00 10.96
C THR A 17 18.54 -15.11 10.93
N ALA A 18 17.86 -15.34 12.05
CA ALA A 18 16.74 -16.27 12.12
C ALA A 18 15.47 -15.63 11.56
N LEU A 19 14.76 -16.35 10.69
CA LEU A 19 13.40 -16.05 10.27
C LEU A 19 12.45 -16.63 11.32
N GLU A 20 11.92 -15.77 12.18
CA GLU A 20 11.07 -16.18 13.30
C GLU A 20 9.66 -16.51 12.82
N GLU A 21 9.11 -15.68 11.94
CA GLU A 21 7.75 -15.82 11.44
C GLU A 21 7.59 -15.14 10.07
N ILE A 22 6.67 -15.61 9.25
CA ILE A 22 6.16 -14.90 8.08
C ILE A 22 4.77 -14.37 8.42
N LYS A 23 4.59 -13.05 8.41
CA LYS A 23 3.29 -12.39 8.63
C LYS A 23 2.73 -11.84 7.33
N ILE A 24 1.43 -11.54 7.33
CA ILE A 24 0.71 -11.00 6.18
C ILE A 24 0.25 -9.58 6.50
N SER A 25 0.60 -8.62 5.64
CA SER A 25 -0.01 -7.29 5.65
C SER A 25 -1.04 -7.15 4.53
N VAL A 26 -2.06 -6.33 4.75
CA VAL A 26 -3.10 -6.03 3.75
C VAL A 26 -2.80 -4.67 3.16
N GLY A 27 -2.42 -4.62 1.89
CA GLY A 27 -2.11 -3.36 1.21
C GLY A 27 -3.35 -2.58 0.79
N ARG A 28 -3.13 -1.34 0.31
CA ARG A 28 -4.16 -0.40 -0.16
C ARG A 28 -5.26 -0.97 -1.05
N THR A 29 -4.89 -1.87 -1.96
CA THR A 29 -5.81 -2.47 -2.95
C THR A 29 -6.33 -3.84 -2.52
N GLY A 30 -6.08 -4.24 -1.27
CA GLY A 30 -6.46 -5.52 -0.71
C GLY A 30 -5.42 -6.62 -0.88
N THR A 31 -4.31 -6.38 -1.60
CA THR A 31 -3.19 -7.33 -1.75
C THR A 31 -2.72 -7.86 -0.40
N LEU A 32 -2.63 -9.18 -0.26
CA LEU A 32 -2.04 -9.84 0.90
C LEU A 32 -0.54 -10.04 0.67
N ASN A 33 0.28 -9.24 1.37
CA ASN A 33 1.72 -9.18 1.17
C ASN A 33 2.43 -9.91 2.33
N PRO A 34 3.16 -11.00 2.04
CA PRO A 34 3.97 -11.66 3.07
C PRO A 34 5.22 -10.83 3.38
N TYR A 35 5.58 -10.78 4.66
CA TYR A 35 6.82 -10.17 5.14
C TYR A 35 7.43 -11.02 6.25
N ALA A 36 8.75 -11.06 6.27
CA ALA A 36 9.54 -11.76 7.27
C ALA A 36 9.59 -10.95 8.57
N VAL A 37 9.35 -11.61 9.69
CA VAL A 37 9.72 -11.18 11.05
C VAL A 37 11.03 -11.88 11.38
N LEU A 38 12.05 -11.10 11.66
CA LEU A 38 13.42 -11.55 11.82
C LEU A 38 13.91 -11.29 13.23
N LYS A 39 14.76 -12.19 13.74
CA LYS A 39 15.58 -11.87 14.90
C LYS A 39 16.40 -10.60 14.59
N PRO A 40 16.41 -9.58 15.46
CA PRO A 40 17.07 -8.31 15.17
C PRO A 40 18.53 -8.49 14.76
N VAL A 41 18.93 -7.88 13.63
CA VAL A 41 20.27 -8.02 13.06
C VAL A 41 20.73 -6.70 12.45
N SER A 42 22.01 -6.38 12.58
CA SER A 42 22.60 -5.17 12.01
C SER A 42 23.08 -5.43 10.59
N VAL A 43 22.63 -4.61 9.62
CA VAL A 43 23.06 -4.67 8.22
C VAL A 43 23.35 -3.28 7.72
N GLY A 44 24.61 -2.96 7.42
CA GLY A 44 25.00 -1.63 6.96
C GLY A 44 24.59 -0.52 7.94
N GLY A 45 24.82 -0.75 9.24
CA GLY A 45 24.61 0.25 10.31
C GLY A 45 23.17 0.43 10.79
N VAL A 46 22.19 -0.31 10.25
CA VAL A 46 20.79 -0.28 10.71
C VAL A 46 20.36 -1.63 11.24
N THR A 47 19.54 -1.64 12.29
CA THR A 47 18.93 -2.86 12.82
C THR A 47 17.67 -3.20 12.04
N ILE A 48 17.67 -4.36 11.40
CA ILE A 48 16.55 -4.90 10.64
C ILE A 48 15.81 -5.91 11.51
N LYS A 49 14.48 -5.75 11.58
CA LYS A 49 13.54 -6.69 12.21
C LYS A 49 12.50 -7.25 11.24
N HIS A 50 12.33 -6.58 10.10
CA HIS A 50 11.36 -6.96 9.09
C HIS A 50 11.98 -6.87 7.70
N ALA A 51 11.59 -7.77 6.80
CA ALA A 51 12.00 -7.76 5.40
C ALA A 51 10.87 -8.20 4.48
N ALA A 52 10.82 -7.65 3.27
CA ALA A 52 9.80 -8.03 2.28
C ALA A 52 10.06 -9.45 1.74
N LEU A 53 8.98 -10.21 1.49
CA LEU A 53 9.03 -11.54 0.86
C LEU A 53 8.32 -11.61 -0.50
N HIS A 54 7.99 -10.45 -1.08
CA HIS A 54 7.29 -10.28 -2.35
C HIS A 54 5.91 -10.97 -2.43
N ASN A 55 5.87 -12.29 -2.62
CA ASN A 55 4.65 -13.09 -2.75
C ASN A 55 4.91 -14.58 -2.44
N GLU A 56 3.85 -15.38 -2.35
CA GLU A 56 3.95 -16.82 -2.06
C GLU A 56 4.84 -17.58 -3.07
N ASP A 57 4.72 -17.26 -4.37
CA ASP A 57 5.49 -17.93 -5.42
C ASP A 57 7.00 -17.66 -5.26
N ASP A 58 7.41 -16.44 -4.90
CA ASP A 58 8.82 -16.10 -4.65
C ASP A 58 9.36 -16.80 -3.40
N ILE A 59 8.55 -16.88 -2.33
CA ILE A 59 8.91 -17.60 -1.10
C ILE A 59 9.17 -19.07 -1.42
N ARG A 60 8.28 -19.73 -2.16
CA ARG A 60 8.42 -21.13 -2.55
C ARG A 60 9.58 -21.34 -3.52
N ARG A 61 9.76 -20.45 -4.50
CA ARG A 61 10.89 -20.47 -5.45
C ARG A 61 12.24 -20.38 -4.74
N LYS A 62 12.35 -19.55 -3.70
CA LYS A 62 13.55 -19.44 -2.85
C LYS A 62 13.62 -20.53 -1.77
N ASP A 63 12.57 -21.35 -1.63
CA ASP A 63 12.41 -22.37 -0.59
C ASP A 63 12.58 -21.79 0.80
N ILE A 64 12.05 -20.59 1.07
CA ILE A 64 12.12 -19.93 2.37
C ILE A 64 11.05 -20.51 3.29
N ARG A 65 11.43 -20.88 4.51
CA ARG A 65 10.54 -21.51 5.50
C ARG A 65 10.64 -20.81 6.85
N GLU A 66 9.52 -20.72 7.58
CA GLU A 66 9.55 -20.23 8.97
C GLU A 66 10.50 -21.12 9.80
N GLY A 67 11.37 -20.50 10.60
CA GLY A 67 12.44 -21.14 11.35
C GLY A 67 13.80 -21.19 10.64
N ASP A 68 13.88 -20.88 9.34
CA ASP A 68 15.16 -20.87 8.63
C ASP A 68 16.14 -19.84 9.21
N THR A 69 17.45 -20.16 9.16
CA THR A 69 18.45 -19.10 9.13
C THR A 69 18.51 -18.54 7.71
N VAL A 70 18.29 -17.25 7.54
CA VAL A 70 18.20 -16.59 6.23
C VAL A 70 19.31 -15.57 6.02
N ILE A 71 19.72 -15.41 4.77
CA ILE A 71 20.58 -14.33 4.30
C ILE A 71 19.70 -13.14 3.97
N ILE A 72 20.00 -12.00 4.57
CA ILE A 72 19.30 -10.75 4.34
C ILE A 72 20.25 -9.71 3.75
N GLN A 73 19.70 -8.81 2.94
CA GLN A 73 20.43 -7.68 2.39
C GLN A 73 19.55 -6.44 2.28
N ARG A 74 20.16 -5.28 2.05
CA ARG A 74 19.44 -4.04 1.73
C ARG A 74 19.48 -3.80 0.23
N ALA A 75 18.38 -4.09 -0.46
CA ALA A 75 18.23 -3.81 -1.88
C ALA A 75 18.40 -2.32 -2.13
N GLY A 76 19.39 -1.98 -2.97
CA GLY A 76 19.73 -0.59 -3.28
C GLY A 76 20.04 0.27 -2.07
N GLU A 77 20.56 -0.32 -0.98
CA GLU A 77 20.85 0.31 0.31
C GLU A 77 19.64 0.83 1.09
N VAL A 78 18.40 0.51 0.70
CA VAL A 78 17.20 1.05 1.37
C VAL A 78 16.31 -0.04 1.93
N ILE A 79 15.88 -1.00 1.10
CA ILE A 79 14.79 -1.91 1.45
C ILE A 79 15.37 -3.27 1.89
N PRO A 80 15.12 -3.72 3.13
CA PRO A 80 15.48 -5.07 3.55
C PRO A 80 14.74 -6.15 2.76
N GLU A 81 15.48 -7.13 2.24
CA GLU A 81 14.91 -8.31 1.56
C GLU A 81 15.61 -9.60 2.01
N VAL A 82 14.86 -10.71 1.96
CA VAL A 82 15.40 -12.05 2.16
C VAL A 82 15.90 -12.59 0.82
N VAL A 83 17.20 -12.91 0.77
CA VAL A 83 17.89 -13.38 -0.43
C VAL A 83 17.69 -14.88 -0.60
N ALA A 84 18.07 -15.66 0.43
CA ALA A 84 18.01 -17.12 0.41
C ALA A 84 18.09 -17.70 1.83
N PRO A 85 17.55 -18.92 2.05
CA PRO A 85 17.77 -19.68 3.27
C PRO A 85 19.14 -20.36 3.29
N ILE A 86 19.71 -20.55 4.48
CA ILE A 86 20.91 -21.36 4.70
C ILE A 86 20.47 -22.79 4.99
N LYS A 87 20.22 -23.56 3.93
CA LYS A 87 19.64 -24.91 4.01
C LYS A 87 20.44 -25.88 4.90
N SER A 88 21.76 -25.71 4.98
CA SER A 88 22.63 -26.52 5.84
C SER A 88 22.40 -26.32 7.35
N LYS A 89 21.68 -25.27 7.76
CA LYS A 89 21.31 -25.00 9.15
C LYS A 89 19.91 -25.48 9.52
N ARG A 90 19.21 -26.17 8.61
CA ARG A 90 17.87 -26.69 8.89
C ARG A 90 17.92 -27.82 9.90
N THR A 91 16.92 -27.81 10.75
CA THR A 91 16.65 -28.79 11.81
C THR A 91 15.67 -29.86 11.37
N GLY A 92 14.95 -29.65 10.25
CA GLY A 92 13.88 -30.51 9.78
C GLY A 92 12.50 -30.15 10.35
N GLN A 93 12.44 -29.15 11.23
CA GLN A 93 11.18 -28.65 11.81
C GLN A 93 10.57 -27.48 10.99
N GLU A 94 11.30 -26.98 10.00
CA GLU A 94 10.90 -25.84 9.18
C GLU A 94 9.70 -26.19 8.27
N LYS A 95 8.69 -25.32 8.26
CA LYS A 95 7.44 -25.55 7.53
C LYS A 95 7.43 -24.81 6.19
N GLU A 96 6.96 -25.50 5.15
CA GLU A 96 6.70 -24.85 3.87
C GLU A 96 5.61 -23.78 4.03
N PHE A 97 5.78 -22.64 3.36
CA PHE A 97 4.87 -21.53 3.46
C PHE A 97 3.67 -21.70 2.51
N SER A 98 2.48 -21.59 3.10
CA SER A 98 1.21 -21.50 2.39
C SER A 98 0.44 -20.29 2.90
N LEU A 99 0.11 -19.36 2.00
CA LEU A 99 -0.57 -18.12 2.39
C LEU A 99 -1.97 -18.42 2.94
N LEU A 100 -2.69 -19.35 2.30
CA LEU A 100 -4.05 -19.73 2.72
C LEU A 100 -4.06 -20.41 4.09
N ASP A 101 -3.07 -21.27 4.37
CA ASP A 101 -2.95 -21.91 5.69
C ASP A 101 -2.57 -20.88 6.76
N LYS A 102 -1.70 -19.92 6.42
CA LYS A 102 -1.28 -18.86 7.34
C LYS A 102 -2.46 -17.98 7.79
N ILE A 103 -3.45 -17.80 6.93
CA ILE A 103 -4.64 -16.95 7.20
C ILE A 103 -5.92 -17.76 7.41
N PHE A 104 -5.80 -19.05 7.71
CA PHE A 104 -6.96 -19.90 7.98
C PHE A 104 -7.66 -19.45 9.27
N ASP A 105 -8.94 -19.08 9.15
CA ASP A 105 -9.78 -18.69 10.27
C ASP A 105 -10.53 -19.94 10.78
N SER A 106 -10.18 -20.39 11.98
CA SER A 106 -10.78 -21.59 12.59
C SER A 106 -12.25 -21.42 12.95
N GLN A 107 -12.74 -20.20 13.15
CA GLN A 107 -14.16 -19.95 13.41
C GLN A 107 -14.97 -20.05 12.12
N LYS A 108 -14.40 -19.57 11.01
CA LYS A 108 -15.06 -19.59 9.69
C LYS A 108 -14.78 -20.85 8.89
N GLN A 109 -13.86 -21.70 9.34
CA GLN A 109 -13.43 -22.92 8.66
C GLN A 109 -12.97 -22.66 7.21
N ARG A 110 -12.31 -21.52 6.98
CA ARG A 110 -11.76 -21.13 5.67
C ARG A 110 -10.69 -20.05 5.81
N PRO A 111 -9.84 -19.86 4.79
CA PRO A 111 -8.99 -18.67 4.70
C PRO A 111 -9.82 -17.39 4.74
N ALA A 112 -9.37 -16.42 5.52
CA ALA A 112 -10.02 -15.12 5.66
C ALA A 112 -9.00 -14.00 5.80
N CYS A 113 -9.38 -12.78 5.41
CA CYS A 113 -8.52 -11.62 5.59
C CYS A 113 -8.16 -11.45 7.07
N PRO A 114 -6.88 -11.35 7.44
CA PRO A 114 -6.46 -11.29 8.86
C PRO A 114 -6.89 -10.01 9.58
N VAL A 115 -7.41 -9.00 8.85
CA VAL A 115 -7.84 -7.71 9.42
C VAL A 115 -9.36 -7.62 9.56
N CYS A 116 -10.11 -7.94 8.50
CA CYS A 116 -11.58 -7.79 8.50
C CYS A 116 -12.35 -9.11 8.40
N GLY A 117 -11.64 -10.24 8.24
CA GLY A 117 -12.25 -11.55 8.13
C GLY A 117 -13.05 -11.80 6.85
N ALA A 118 -12.96 -10.91 5.86
CA ALA A 118 -13.60 -11.08 4.56
C ALA A 118 -13.01 -12.27 3.77
N GLU A 119 -13.68 -12.61 2.67
CA GLU A 119 -13.16 -13.59 1.72
C GLU A 119 -11.83 -13.15 1.09
N VAL A 120 -11.00 -14.14 0.80
CA VAL A 120 -9.70 -13.98 0.15
C VAL A 120 -9.80 -14.60 -1.23
N VAL A 121 -9.48 -13.82 -2.25
CA VAL A 121 -9.60 -14.22 -3.65
C VAL A 121 -8.25 -14.11 -4.35
N LYS A 122 -7.95 -15.02 -5.28
CA LYS A 122 -6.82 -14.95 -6.20
C LYS A 122 -7.39 -14.86 -7.62
N PRO A 123 -7.47 -13.65 -8.21
CA PRO A 123 -7.96 -13.49 -9.58
C PRO A 123 -7.15 -14.34 -10.56
N GLU A 124 -7.81 -14.80 -11.62
CA GLU A 124 -7.16 -15.61 -12.65
C GLU A 124 -6.00 -14.84 -13.31
N GLY A 125 -4.85 -15.51 -13.43
CA GLY A 125 -3.63 -14.93 -14.00
C GLY A 125 -2.89 -13.95 -13.07
N GLU A 126 -3.30 -13.79 -11.81
CA GLU A 126 -2.59 -12.98 -10.82
C GLU A 126 -1.83 -13.84 -9.79
N VAL A 127 -0.65 -13.36 -9.37
CA VAL A 127 0.20 -14.05 -8.38
C VAL A 127 -0.22 -13.77 -6.93
N MET A 128 -0.88 -12.63 -6.70
CA MET A 128 -1.26 -12.16 -5.37
C MET A 128 -2.65 -12.63 -4.97
N TYR A 129 -2.84 -12.82 -3.66
CA TYR A 129 -4.17 -12.92 -3.06
C TYR A 129 -4.67 -11.55 -2.61
N TYR A 130 -5.98 -11.40 -2.55
CA TYR A 130 -6.65 -10.13 -2.25
C TYR A 130 -7.77 -10.32 -1.23
N CYS A 131 -7.85 -9.40 -0.28
CA CYS A 131 -9.06 -9.18 0.51
C CYS A 131 -10.17 -8.62 -0.39
N SER A 132 -11.31 -9.31 -0.47
CA SER A 132 -12.44 -8.88 -1.32
C SER A 132 -13.21 -7.68 -0.77
N ASN A 133 -13.07 -7.37 0.52
CA ASN A 133 -13.78 -6.25 1.14
C ASN A 133 -13.02 -4.92 0.96
N ALA A 134 -13.48 -4.10 0.02
CA ALA A 134 -12.93 -2.76 -0.20
C ALA A 134 -13.02 -1.85 1.04
N ALA A 135 -13.99 -2.07 1.93
CA ALA A 135 -14.16 -1.34 3.19
C ALA A 135 -13.32 -1.93 4.35
N CYS A 136 -12.41 -2.86 4.07
CA CYS A 136 -11.46 -3.38 5.06
C CYS A 136 -10.70 -2.21 5.74
N PRO A 137 -10.65 -2.14 7.09
CA PRO A 137 -9.99 -1.04 7.80
C PRO A 137 -8.52 -0.83 7.37
N ALA A 138 -7.76 -1.91 7.14
CA ALA A 138 -6.40 -1.79 6.64
C ALA A 138 -6.33 -1.15 5.25
N GLN A 139 -7.26 -1.50 4.35
CA GLN A 139 -7.29 -0.86 3.03
C GLN A 139 -7.70 0.62 3.12
N VAL A 140 -8.62 0.96 4.02
CA VAL A 140 -9.03 2.35 4.25
C VAL A 140 -7.85 3.18 4.77
N GLN A 141 -7.15 2.69 5.80
CA GLN A 141 -5.97 3.33 6.36
C GLN A 141 -4.88 3.53 5.29
N GLU A 142 -4.55 2.48 4.55
CA GLU A 142 -3.55 2.53 3.47
C GLU A 142 -3.95 3.49 2.34
N ARG A 143 -5.26 3.61 2.03
CA ARG A 143 -5.75 4.61 1.07
C ARG A 143 -5.58 6.04 1.59
N LEU A 144 -5.84 6.26 2.89
CA LEU A 144 -5.62 7.56 3.53
C LEU A 144 -4.14 7.94 3.51
N GLU A 145 -3.26 7.01 3.87
CA GLU A 145 -1.81 7.22 3.84
C GLU A 145 -1.32 7.50 2.42
N HIS A 146 -1.75 6.69 1.45
CA HIS A 146 -1.42 6.91 0.04
C HIS A 146 -1.90 8.28 -0.44
N PHE A 147 -3.14 8.67 -0.12
CA PHE A 147 -3.71 9.96 -0.49
C PHE A 147 -2.89 11.12 0.10
N ALA A 148 -2.48 11.01 1.36
CA ALA A 148 -1.65 12.01 2.04
C ALA A 148 -0.18 12.02 1.59
N SER A 149 0.30 10.95 0.94
CA SER A 149 1.71 10.74 0.64
C SER A 149 2.35 11.89 -0.17
N ARG A 150 3.68 11.99 -0.08
CA ARG A 150 4.48 13.02 -0.77
C ARG A 150 4.31 13.00 -2.29
N GLY A 151 3.96 11.88 -2.91
CA GLY A 151 3.69 11.78 -4.35
C GLY A 151 2.25 12.12 -4.76
N ALA A 152 1.32 12.06 -3.80
CA ALA A 152 -0.12 12.26 -3.98
C ALA A 152 -0.53 13.68 -3.55
N MET A 153 -1.36 13.86 -2.52
CA MET A 153 -1.79 15.19 -2.08
C MET A 153 -0.77 15.90 -1.17
N ASN A 154 0.34 15.23 -0.80
CA ASN A 154 1.44 15.84 -0.04
C ASN A 154 1.00 16.50 1.29
N ILE A 155 0.13 15.81 2.02
CA ILE A 155 -0.39 16.26 3.31
C ILE A 155 0.58 15.77 4.39
N ARG A 156 1.56 16.62 4.72
CA ARG A 156 2.53 16.31 5.78
C ARG A 156 1.83 16.22 7.14
N GLY A 157 2.26 15.24 7.94
CA GLY A 157 1.70 14.99 9.27
C GLY A 157 0.63 13.89 9.30
N ILE A 158 0.22 13.37 8.15
CA ILE A 158 -0.64 12.17 8.07
C ILE A 158 0.19 11.03 7.45
N GLY A 159 0.73 10.16 8.30
CA GLY A 159 1.36 8.90 7.91
C GLY A 159 0.69 7.73 8.62
N GLU A 160 1.31 6.55 8.64
CA GLU A 160 0.78 5.30 9.21
C GLU A 160 0.09 5.51 10.58
N SER A 161 0.82 5.98 11.59
CA SER A 161 0.26 6.15 12.95
C SER A 161 -0.89 7.15 13.03
N GLN A 162 -0.85 8.24 12.25
CA GLN A 162 -1.87 9.28 12.31
C GLN A 162 -3.12 8.89 11.52
N SER A 163 -2.95 8.24 10.36
CA SER A 163 -4.07 7.70 9.58
C SER A 163 -4.81 6.60 10.37
N ALA A 164 -4.09 5.71 11.06
CA ALA A 164 -4.67 4.70 11.95
C ALA A 164 -5.49 5.33 13.08
N MET A 165 -4.93 6.35 13.74
CA MET A 165 -5.59 7.06 14.85
C MET A 165 -6.85 7.80 14.39
N LEU A 166 -6.77 8.57 13.29
CA LEU A 166 -7.93 9.30 12.77
C LEU A 166 -9.07 8.34 12.38
N LEU A 167 -8.73 7.16 11.86
CA LEU A 167 -9.69 6.12 11.50
C LEU A 167 -10.30 5.45 12.74
N SER A 168 -9.48 5.08 13.74
CA SER A 168 -9.97 4.42 14.96
C SER A 168 -10.89 5.30 15.80
N GLU A 169 -10.61 6.61 15.82
CA GLU A 169 -11.43 7.61 16.52
C GLU A 169 -12.68 8.04 15.70
N GLY A 170 -12.89 7.46 14.52
CA GLY A 170 -14.02 7.78 13.64
C GLY A 170 -14.02 9.23 13.12
N LEU A 171 -12.87 9.92 13.21
CA LEU A 171 -12.72 11.28 12.70
C LEU A 171 -12.71 11.31 11.17
N VAL A 172 -12.24 10.24 10.55
CA VAL A 172 -12.21 10.04 9.10
C VAL A 172 -12.66 8.62 8.75
N LYS A 173 -13.34 8.47 7.62
CA LYS A 173 -13.74 7.19 7.02
C LYS A 173 -13.16 7.04 5.62
N ASP A 174 -12.92 8.14 4.93
CA ASP A 174 -12.33 8.21 3.60
C ASP A 174 -11.46 9.46 3.44
N ALA A 175 -10.80 9.58 2.29
CA ALA A 175 -9.91 10.69 2.00
C ALA A 175 -10.61 12.06 1.96
N ALA A 176 -11.90 12.12 1.63
CA ALA A 176 -12.63 13.37 1.60
C ALA A 176 -12.85 13.93 3.02
N ASP A 177 -13.02 13.07 4.03
CA ASP A 177 -13.15 13.48 5.43
C ASP A 177 -11.96 14.32 5.93
N LEU A 178 -10.76 14.13 5.36
CA LEU A 178 -9.58 14.93 5.71
C LEU A 178 -9.86 16.44 5.59
N TYR A 179 -10.58 16.86 4.56
CA TYR A 179 -10.88 18.27 4.30
C TYR A 179 -11.92 18.86 5.26
N TYR A 180 -12.62 18.03 6.02
CA TYR A 180 -13.58 18.44 7.04
C TYR A 180 -12.98 18.43 8.46
N LEU A 181 -11.74 17.98 8.64
CA LEU A 181 -11.07 17.93 9.94
C LEU A 181 -10.94 19.28 10.64
N LYS A 182 -10.93 20.40 9.89
CA LYS A 182 -10.92 21.75 10.47
C LYS A 182 -12.10 21.98 11.41
N GLN A 183 -13.26 21.41 11.10
CA GLN A 183 -14.48 21.50 11.91
C GLN A 183 -14.39 20.64 13.18
N LYS A 184 -13.46 19.67 13.20
CA LYS A 184 -13.21 18.75 14.32
C LYS A 184 -11.92 19.12 15.08
N LYS A 185 -11.42 20.35 14.96
CA LYS A 185 -10.15 20.79 15.60
C LYS A 185 -10.09 20.48 17.09
N GLU A 186 -11.19 20.70 17.82
CA GLU A 186 -11.24 20.42 19.27
C GLU A 186 -11.13 18.93 19.60
N GLN A 187 -11.66 18.06 18.73
CA GLN A 187 -11.52 16.61 18.90
C GLN A 187 -10.09 16.17 18.62
N LEU A 188 -9.44 16.74 17.59
CA LEU A 188 -8.03 16.48 17.29
C LEU A 188 -7.11 16.85 18.46
N LEU A 189 -7.36 17.97 19.15
CA LEU A 189 -6.56 18.40 20.30
C LEU A 189 -6.69 17.48 21.52
N LYS A 190 -7.74 16.66 21.59
CA LYS A 190 -7.93 15.67 22.67
C LYS A 190 -7.18 14.37 22.41
N LEU A 191 -6.67 14.17 21.19
CA LEU A 191 -5.97 12.94 20.84
C LEU A 191 -4.55 12.92 21.39
N GLU A 192 -4.13 11.73 21.82
CA GLU A 192 -2.77 11.50 22.28
C GLU A 192 -1.77 11.87 21.16
N ARG A 193 -0.68 12.56 21.50
CA ARG A 193 0.35 13.01 20.55
C ARG A 193 -0.09 14.06 19.52
N MET A 194 -1.27 14.67 19.66
CA MET A 194 -1.75 15.78 18.83
C MET A 194 -1.69 17.12 19.55
N ALA A 195 -0.46 17.63 19.76
CA ALA A 195 -0.27 18.99 20.27
C ALA A 195 -0.78 20.06 19.29
N GLU A 196 -1.11 21.24 19.79
CA GLU A 196 -1.70 22.35 19.01
C GLU A 196 -0.91 22.70 17.74
N LYS A 197 0.42 22.71 17.83
CA LYS A 197 1.29 22.94 16.67
C LYS A 197 1.18 21.83 15.62
N SER A 198 1.09 20.57 16.04
CA SER A 198 0.92 19.43 15.14
C SER A 198 -0.42 19.48 14.41
N VAL A 199 -1.51 19.71 15.15
CA VAL A 199 -2.85 19.89 14.59
C VAL A 199 -2.88 21.02 13.58
N THR A 200 -2.30 22.18 13.93
CA THR A 200 -2.22 23.35 13.05
C THR A 200 -1.44 23.03 11.77
N ASN A 201 -0.31 22.33 11.87
CA ASN A 201 0.48 21.93 10.71
C ASN A 201 -0.29 20.98 9.78
N ILE A 202 -1.01 20.01 10.33
CA ILE A 202 -1.83 19.07 9.56
C ILE A 202 -2.95 19.84 8.82
N LEU A 203 -3.70 20.69 9.53
CA LEU A 203 -4.78 21.47 8.92
C LEU A 203 -4.27 22.41 7.82
N ASN A 204 -3.12 23.04 8.02
CA ASN A 204 -2.48 23.88 7.01
C ASN A 204 -2.01 23.06 5.79
N ALA A 205 -1.48 21.85 6.01
CA ALA A 205 -1.06 20.95 4.94
C ALA A 205 -2.27 20.46 4.12
N ILE A 206 -3.39 20.15 4.78
CA ILE A 206 -4.65 19.79 4.13
C ILE A 206 -5.14 20.95 3.25
N GLU A 207 -5.19 22.18 3.79
CA GLU A 207 -5.64 23.35 3.01
C GLU A 207 -4.75 23.58 1.79
N LYS A 208 -3.42 23.56 1.98
CA LYS A 208 -2.47 23.70 0.89
C LYS A 208 -2.61 22.62 -0.18
N SER A 209 -3.00 21.39 0.21
CA SER A 209 -3.13 20.28 -0.74
C SER A 209 -4.24 20.50 -1.79
N LYS A 210 -5.18 21.41 -1.56
CA LYS A 210 -6.25 21.74 -2.53
C LYS A 210 -5.72 22.35 -3.83
N GLU A 211 -4.53 22.95 -3.79
CA GLU A 211 -3.86 23.55 -4.96
C GLU A 211 -3.05 22.53 -5.78
N THR A 212 -3.09 21.25 -5.40
CA THR A 212 -2.28 20.21 -6.04
C THR A 212 -2.79 19.92 -7.47
N PRO A 213 -1.90 19.74 -8.47
CA PRO A 213 -2.29 19.40 -9.84
C PRO A 213 -3.17 18.14 -9.97
N LEU A 214 -4.02 18.12 -11.00
CA LEU A 214 -4.96 17.03 -11.30
C LEU A 214 -4.28 15.65 -11.35
N ALA A 215 -3.10 15.54 -11.95
CA ALA A 215 -2.36 14.28 -12.05
C ALA A 215 -2.13 13.65 -10.66
N ARG A 216 -1.84 14.48 -9.66
CA ARG A 216 -1.60 14.00 -8.29
C ARG A 216 -2.88 13.62 -7.58
N LEU A 217 -4.00 14.28 -7.87
CA LEU A 217 -5.31 13.85 -7.40
C LEU A 217 -5.70 12.50 -8.00
N ILE A 218 -5.55 12.31 -9.31
CA ILE A 218 -5.82 11.02 -9.98
C ILE A 218 -4.95 9.91 -9.37
N PHE A 219 -3.67 10.20 -9.12
CA PHE A 219 -2.79 9.27 -8.43
C PHE A 219 -3.26 9.00 -6.99
N ALA A 220 -3.66 10.04 -6.24
CA ALA A 220 -4.11 9.96 -4.85
C ALA A 220 -5.37 9.10 -4.68
N LEU A 221 -6.28 9.09 -5.67
CA LEU A 221 -7.48 8.24 -5.67
C LEU A 221 -7.15 6.74 -5.65
N GLY A 222 -5.91 6.36 -5.99
CA GLY A 222 -5.41 5.00 -5.79
C GLY A 222 -6.04 3.98 -6.73
N ILE A 223 -6.51 4.41 -7.91
CA ILE A 223 -7.11 3.56 -8.95
C ILE A 223 -6.12 2.44 -9.31
N ARG A 224 -6.61 1.20 -9.37
CA ARG A 224 -5.77 0.02 -9.65
C ARG A 224 -5.07 0.19 -11.01
N HIS A 225 -3.83 -0.28 -11.09
CA HIS A 225 -2.94 -0.14 -12.26
C HIS A 225 -2.66 1.30 -12.73
N THR A 226 -3.10 2.32 -11.98
CA THR A 226 -2.92 3.73 -12.30
C THR A 226 -1.85 4.33 -11.38
N GLY A 227 -0.59 4.20 -11.79
CA GLY A 227 0.56 4.82 -11.12
C GLY A 227 0.69 6.32 -11.43
N ALA A 228 1.71 6.97 -10.86
CA ALA A 228 1.93 8.41 -11.04
C ALA A 228 2.12 8.82 -12.51
N GLU A 229 2.84 8.02 -13.29
CA GLU A 229 3.03 8.26 -14.73
C GLU A 229 1.72 8.15 -15.51
N MET A 230 0.90 7.14 -15.21
CA MET A 230 -0.40 7.01 -15.85
C MET A 230 -1.34 8.16 -15.47
N ALA A 231 -1.30 8.59 -14.20
CA ALA A 231 -2.09 9.72 -13.73
C ALA A 231 -1.70 11.05 -14.43
N GLU A 232 -0.42 11.25 -14.72
CA GLU A 232 0.07 12.36 -15.55
C GLU A 232 -0.46 12.30 -16.98
N ILE A 233 -0.46 11.11 -17.59
CA ILE A 233 -1.00 10.90 -18.94
C ILE A 233 -2.50 11.22 -18.96
N LEU A 234 -3.28 10.64 -18.04
CA LEU A 234 -4.71 10.89 -17.94
C LEU A 234 -5.04 12.36 -17.69
N ALA A 235 -4.27 13.04 -16.83
CA ALA A 235 -4.46 14.47 -16.59
C ALA A 235 -4.19 15.31 -17.83
N LYS A 236 -3.17 14.97 -18.63
CA LYS A 236 -2.81 15.66 -19.87
C LYS A 236 -3.82 15.43 -20.99
N GLU A 237 -4.36 14.22 -21.12
CA GLU A 237 -5.33 13.91 -22.16
C GLU A 237 -6.71 14.50 -21.82
N PHE A 238 -7.20 14.27 -20.59
CA PHE A 238 -8.59 14.60 -20.24
C PHE A 238 -8.78 15.96 -19.57
N HIS A 239 -7.74 16.56 -18.97
CA HIS A 239 -7.75 17.89 -18.35
C HIS A 239 -8.73 18.12 -17.17
N SER A 240 -9.63 17.17 -16.88
CA SER A 240 -10.57 17.24 -15.77
C SER A 240 -10.86 15.83 -15.25
N ILE A 241 -11.08 15.71 -13.93
CA ILE A 241 -11.49 14.45 -13.31
C ILE A 241 -12.82 13.95 -13.87
N ASP A 242 -13.71 14.85 -14.29
CA ASP A 242 -15.03 14.50 -14.81
C ASP A 242 -14.93 13.87 -16.20
N LYS A 243 -13.98 14.35 -17.00
CA LYS A 243 -13.69 13.78 -18.31
C LYS A 243 -13.05 12.41 -18.18
N VAL A 244 -12.14 12.21 -17.22
CA VAL A 244 -11.61 10.87 -16.90
C VAL A 244 -12.73 9.93 -16.44
N ALA A 245 -13.63 10.42 -15.58
CA ALA A 245 -14.72 9.62 -15.02
C ALA A 245 -15.75 9.15 -16.07
N ASN A 246 -15.95 9.95 -17.12
CA ASN A 246 -16.91 9.67 -18.19
C ASN A 246 -16.25 9.17 -19.48
N ALA A 247 -14.93 8.94 -19.48
CA ALA A 247 -14.22 8.45 -20.64
C ALA A 247 -14.75 7.08 -21.07
N SER A 248 -15.03 6.94 -22.35
CA SER A 248 -15.41 5.67 -22.97
C SER A 248 -14.23 4.69 -22.97
N ARG A 249 -14.55 3.40 -23.17
CA ARG A 249 -13.52 2.37 -23.32
C ARG A 249 -12.65 2.66 -24.54
N GLU A 250 -13.24 3.10 -25.65
CA GLU A 250 -12.53 3.42 -26.88
C GLU A 250 -11.56 4.59 -26.68
N GLU A 251 -11.98 5.66 -26.00
CA GLU A 251 -11.11 6.81 -25.70
C GLU A 251 -9.93 6.40 -24.82
N LEU A 252 -10.15 5.60 -23.77
CA LEU A 252 -9.08 5.13 -22.90
C LEU A 252 -8.09 4.25 -23.66
N LEU A 253 -8.56 3.30 -24.47
CA LEU A 253 -7.71 2.41 -25.27
C LEU A 253 -6.95 3.13 -26.39
N SER A 254 -7.39 4.31 -26.81
CA SER A 254 -6.70 5.11 -27.83
C SER A 254 -5.35 5.67 -27.34
N ILE A 255 -5.14 5.70 -26.02
CA ILE A 255 -3.92 6.20 -25.38
C ILE A 255 -2.84 5.12 -25.49
N PRO A 256 -1.67 5.36 -26.12
CA PRO A 256 -0.69 4.32 -26.45
C PRO A 256 -0.16 3.45 -25.29
N THR A 257 -0.25 3.93 -24.05
CA THR A 257 0.21 3.23 -22.84
C THR A 257 -0.92 2.61 -22.02
N VAL A 258 -2.18 2.81 -22.41
CA VAL A 258 -3.36 2.34 -21.69
C VAL A 258 -3.86 1.04 -22.31
N GLY A 259 -3.57 -0.08 -21.63
CA GLY A 259 -4.11 -1.38 -22.01
C GLY A 259 -5.50 -1.68 -21.43
N PRO A 260 -6.10 -2.85 -21.78
CA PRO A 260 -7.39 -3.27 -21.28
C PRO A 260 -7.50 -3.31 -19.75
N LYS A 261 -6.48 -3.83 -19.05
CA LYS A 261 -6.47 -3.91 -17.57
C LYS A 261 -6.58 -2.54 -16.88
N ILE A 262 -5.90 -1.52 -17.44
CA ILE A 262 -5.94 -0.15 -16.92
C ILE A 262 -7.32 0.46 -17.21
N THR A 263 -7.79 0.29 -18.45
CA THR A 263 -9.13 0.74 -18.89
C THR A 263 -10.23 0.18 -17.99
N ASP A 264 -10.22 -1.14 -17.75
CA ASP A 264 -11.18 -1.82 -16.89
C ASP A 264 -11.12 -1.31 -15.44
N SER A 265 -9.91 -1.04 -14.94
CA SER A 265 -9.71 -0.51 -13.58
C SER A 265 -10.27 0.90 -13.42
N ILE A 266 -10.03 1.78 -14.41
CA ILE A 266 -10.55 3.14 -14.43
C ILE A 266 -12.09 3.11 -14.48
N ILE A 267 -12.66 2.40 -15.46
CA ILE A 267 -14.11 2.31 -15.63
C ILE A 267 -14.76 1.71 -14.37
N THR A 268 -14.19 0.63 -13.83
CA THR A 268 -14.74 -0.01 -12.62
C THR A 268 -14.69 0.93 -11.42
N PHE A 269 -13.58 1.65 -11.23
CA PHE A 269 -13.45 2.63 -10.15
C PHE A 269 -14.54 3.69 -10.22
N PHE A 270 -14.72 4.32 -11.39
CA PHE A 270 -15.73 5.36 -11.57
C PHE A 270 -17.15 4.82 -11.70
N ARG A 271 -17.40 3.51 -11.78
CA ARG A 271 -18.75 2.93 -11.70
C ARG A 271 -19.23 2.74 -10.27
N GLN A 272 -18.32 2.66 -9.30
CA GLN A 272 -18.67 2.50 -7.89
C GLN A 272 -19.19 3.82 -7.32
N LYS A 273 -20.37 3.77 -6.69
CA LYS A 273 -21.04 4.95 -6.15
C LYS A 273 -20.19 5.61 -5.07
N GLU A 274 -19.56 4.83 -4.22
CA GLU A 274 -18.74 5.28 -3.10
C GLU A 274 -17.57 6.14 -3.58
N ASN A 275 -16.92 5.75 -4.68
CA ASN A 275 -15.81 6.52 -5.27
C ASN A 275 -16.31 7.84 -5.88
N ARG A 276 -17.48 7.83 -6.54
CA ARG A 276 -18.12 9.06 -7.04
C ARG A 276 -18.46 10.00 -5.89
N ASP A 277 -19.04 9.48 -4.82
CA ASP A 277 -19.40 10.26 -3.63
C ASP A 277 -18.15 10.91 -2.99
N ILE A 278 -17.02 10.20 -2.92
CA ILE A 278 -15.73 10.77 -2.48
C ILE A 278 -15.32 11.94 -3.37
N ILE A 279 -15.37 11.79 -4.71
CA ILE A 279 -14.97 12.84 -5.65
C ILE A 279 -15.88 14.07 -5.52
N GLU A 280 -17.20 13.87 -5.43
CA GLU A 280 -18.15 14.97 -5.25
C GLU A 280 -17.93 15.72 -3.94
N ARG A 281 -17.55 15.01 -2.87
CA ARG A 281 -17.18 15.65 -1.59
C ARG A 281 -15.86 16.42 -1.70
N LEU A 282 -14.87 15.91 -2.43
CA LEU A 282 -13.59 16.58 -2.65
C LEU A 282 -13.73 17.86 -3.49
N ARG A 283 -14.78 17.99 -4.32
CA ARG A 283 -15.05 19.22 -5.08
C ARG A 283 -15.53 20.40 -4.23
N LYS A 284 -16.11 20.14 -3.05
CA LYS A 284 -16.72 21.15 -2.18
C LYS A 284 -15.70 21.76 -1.23
#